data_AF-A0A7Y5E2I7-F1
#
_entry.id   AF-A0A7Y5E2I7-F1
#
_cell.length_a   1.000
_cell.length_b   1.000
_cell.length_c   1.000
_cell.angle_alpha   90.00
_cell.angle_beta   90.00
_cell.angle_gamma   90.00
#
_symmetry.space_group_name_H-M   'P 1'
#
loop_
_entity.id
_entity.type
_entity.pdbx_description
1 polymer ?
#
loop_
_entity_poly.entity_id
_entity_poly.type
_entity_poly.pdbx_seq_one_letter_code
_entity_poly.pdbx_strand_id
1 'polypeptide(L)'
;MRRLCAPTASFFAVAVLACSHPQESVSAPVVASAAPSATVAASSPAKARCLPVVAAECGCVYSCGVGTETKPGVYSVRHSFWKDTPLVATVKPWCVGGQCTDAFHGEIVCSGICAPKAADATCHFEGDACVGASVAP
;
A
#
# COMPACT_ATOMS: atom_id res chain seq x y z
N MET A 1 -42.59 -34.87 5.03
CA MET A 1 -43.92 -35.18 5.60
C MET A 1 -43.66 -36.01 6.85
N ARG A 2 -43.94 -35.61 8.10
CA ARG A 2 -45.21 -35.22 8.71
C ARG A 2 -44.98 -34.28 9.90
N ARG A 3 -46.00 -33.45 10.15
CA ARG A 3 -46.19 -32.54 11.31
C ARG A 3 -46.43 -33.33 12.60
N LEU A 4 -46.04 -32.77 13.75
CA LEU A 4 -46.82 -32.84 14.99
C LEU A 4 -46.59 -31.58 15.85
N CYS A 5 -47.66 -31.21 16.55
CA CYS A 5 -47.95 -29.93 17.18
C CYS A 5 -47.15 -29.60 18.47
N ALA A 6 -47.24 -28.30 18.79
CA ALA A 6 -46.94 -27.53 20.02
C ALA A 6 -47.45 -28.18 21.34
N PRO A 7 -47.38 -27.56 22.55
CA PRO A 7 -47.01 -26.16 22.90
C PRO A 7 -46.20 -25.99 24.21
N THR A 8 -45.60 -24.82 24.46
CA THR A 8 -45.78 -24.13 25.77
C THR A 8 -45.36 -22.67 25.69
N ALA A 9 -46.24 -21.81 26.18
CA ALA A 9 -46.03 -20.40 26.39
C ALA A 9 -45.05 -20.14 27.55
N SER A 10 -44.30 -19.04 27.47
CA SER A 10 -44.09 -18.17 28.62
C SER A 10 -43.63 -16.80 28.14
N PHE A 11 -44.52 -15.84 28.38
CA PHE A 11 -44.25 -14.41 28.39
C PHE A 11 -43.34 -14.10 29.57
N PHE A 12 -42.26 -13.36 29.35
CA PHE A 12 -41.77 -12.41 30.35
C PHE A 12 -41.24 -11.17 29.65
N ALA A 13 -41.92 -10.06 29.92
CA ALA A 13 -41.54 -8.71 29.56
C ALA A 13 -40.26 -8.31 30.29
N VAL A 14 -39.34 -7.63 29.59
CA VAL A 14 -38.31 -6.82 30.25
C VAL A 14 -38.33 -5.42 29.67
N ALA A 15 -38.85 -4.56 30.53
CA ALA A 15 -38.78 -3.11 30.65
C ALA A 15 -37.83 -2.33 29.72
N VAL A 16 -38.43 -1.32 29.10
CA VAL A 16 -37.80 -0.09 28.62
C VAL A 16 -37.31 0.71 29.83
N LEU A 17 -35.99 0.89 29.97
CA LEU A 17 -35.40 1.85 30.90
C LEU A 17 -34.82 3.02 30.11
N ALA A 18 -35.64 4.07 30.03
CA ALA A 18 -35.21 5.42 29.71
C ALA A 18 -34.46 5.98 30.94
N CYS A 19 -33.19 6.33 30.77
CA CYS A 19 -32.46 7.19 31.70
C CYS A 19 -32.16 8.51 31.00
N SER A 20 -32.95 9.52 31.35
CA SER A 20 -32.63 10.93 31.18
C SER A 20 -31.38 11.29 31.98
N HIS A 21 -30.45 12.04 31.37
CA HIS A 21 -29.42 12.77 32.11
C HIS A 21 -29.40 14.25 31.68
N PRO A 22 -29.08 15.16 32.60
CA PRO A 22 -29.43 16.58 32.53
C PRO A 22 -28.47 17.40 31.65
N GLN A 23 -29.01 18.50 31.10
CA GLN A 23 -28.22 19.61 30.60
C GLN A 23 -27.59 20.38 31.76
N GLU A 24 -26.28 20.65 31.67
CA GLU A 24 -25.63 21.72 32.41
C GLU A 24 -24.76 22.55 31.47
N SER A 25 -24.73 23.84 31.78
CA SER A 25 -24.34 25.00 30.99
C SER A 25 -22.82 25.26 30.93
N VAL A 26 -22.39 25.74 29.76
CA VAL A 26 -21.46 26.86 29.51
C VAL A 26 -20.04 26.82 30.09
N SER A 27 -19.04 26.80 29.19
CA SER A 27 -17.90 27.74 29.23
C SER A 27 -17.14 27.82 27.89
N ALA A 28 -17.12 29.04 27.36
CA ALA A 28 -16.20 29.75 26.44
C ALA A 28 -15.37 29.04 25.35
N PRO A 29 -15.17 29.71 24.18
CA PRO A 29 -14.37 29.18 23.08
C PRO A 29 -12.87 29.37 23.38
N VAL A 30 -12.13 28.29 23.51
CA VAL A 30 -10.66 28.37 23.43
C VAL A 30 -10.30 28.39 21.96
N VAL A 31 -9.95 29.58 21.49
CA VAL A 31 -9.37 29.82 20.17
C VAL A 31 -8.02 29.09 20.12
N ALA A 32 -8.04 27.83 19.70
CA ALA A 32 -6.83 27.14 19.29
C ALA A 32 -6.43 27.73 17.94
N SER A 33 -5.49 28.68 18.00
CA SER A 33 -4.74 29.17 16.86
C SER A 33 -4.19 27.96 16.11
N ALA A 34 -4.81 27.64 14.97
CA ALA A 34 -4.29 26.63 14.05
C ALA A 34 -2.97 27.16 13.50
N ALA A 35 -1.87 26.79 14.18
CA ALA A 35 -0.56 26.85 13.59
C ALA A 35 -0.66 26.09 12.26
N PRO A 36 -0.18 26.65 11.13
CA PRO A 36 -0.15 25.92 9.88
C PRO A 36 0.64 24.63 10.14
N SER A 37 -0.04 23.49 10.03
CA SER A 37 0.61 22.20 9.97
C SER A 37 1.69 22.33 8.91
N ALA A 38 2.94 22.29 9.34
CA ALA A 38 4.06 22.21 8.44
C ALA A 38 3.79 21.00 7.55
N THR A 39 3.48 21.26 6.29
CA THR A 39 3.62 20.28 5.23
C THR A 39 5.06 19.82 5.30
N VAL A 40 5.29 18.72 5.99
CA VAL A 40 6.54 17.98 5.88
C VAL A 40 6.50 17.47 4.45
N ALA A 41 7.04 18.27 3.54
CA ALA A 41 7.34 17.83 2.20
C ALA A 41 8.19 16.58 2.38
N ALA A 42 7.59 15.42 2.07
CA ALA A 42 8.27 14.15 2.06
C ALA A 42 9.53 14.34 1.22
N SER A 43 10.65 14.47 1.91
CA SER A 43 11.93 14.76 1.29
C SER A 43 12.37 13.44 0.69
N SER A 44 11.85 13.13 -0.49
CA SER A 44 12.36 12.02 -1.29
C SER A 44 13.87 12.21 -1.33
N PRO A 45 14.68 11.27 -0.79
CA PRO A 45 16.12 11.48 -0.71
C PRO A 45 16.59 11.78 -2.12
N ALA A 46 17.50 12.74 -2.30
CA ALA A 46 17.76 13.46 -3.57
C ALA A 46 18.09 12.60 -4.81
N LYS A 47 18.08 11.27 -4.69
CA LYS A 47 18.33 10.27 -5.73
C LYS A 47 17.45 9.01 -5.57
N ALA A 48 16.32 9.12 -4.89
CA ALA A 48 15.34 8.05 -4.79
C ALA A 48 14.42 8.03 -6.01
N ARG A 49 14.04 6.84 -6.43
CA ARG A 49 13.06 6.61 -7.48
C ARG A 49 12.05 5.57 -7.01
N CYS A 50 10.80 5.80 -7.37
CA CYS A 50 9.72 4.84 -7.19
C CYS A 50 9.39 4.30 -8.56
N LEU A 51 9.72 3.02 -8.79
CA LEU A 51 9.55 2.35 -10.09
C LEU A 51 9.10 0.90 -9.85
N PRO A 52 8.45 0.27 -10.84
CA PRO A 52 8.17 -1.16 -10.78
C PRO A 52 9.47 -1.97 -10.69
N VAL A 53 9.43 -3.10 -9.99
CA VAL A 53 10.57 -4.01 -9.86
C VAL A 53 10.38 -5.21 -10.79
N VAL A 54 11.39 -5.53 -11.59
CA VAL A 54 11.34 -6.65 -12.54
C VAL A 54 12.57 -7.55 -12.40
N ALA A 55 12.35 -8.85 -12.51
CA ALA A 55 13.39 -9.84 -12.73
C ALA A 55 13.41 -10.18 -14.23
N ALA A 56 14.14 -9.38 -15.00
CA ALA A 56 14.10 -9.44 -16.46
C ALA A 56 14.49 -10.82 -17.03
N GLU A 57 15.43 -11.51 -16.37
CA GLU A 57 15.92 -12.83 -16.77
C GLU A 57 14.83 -13.93 -16.76
N CYS A 58 13.80 -13.79 -15.91
CA CYS A 58 12.70 -14.75 -15.81
C CYS A 58 11.31 -14.15 -16.11
N GLY A 59 11.25 -12.90 -16.56
CA GLY A 59 10.01 -12.23 -16.92
C GLY A 59 9.07 -11.90 -15.77
N CYS A 60 9.52 -12.01 -14.53
CA CYS A 60 8.69 -11.74 -13.36
C CYS A 60 8.61 -10.24 -13.09
N VAL A 61 7.38 -9.74 -12.91
CA VAL A 61 7.10 -8.36 -12.53
C VAL A 61 6.52 -8.34 -11.12
N TYR A 62 7.07 -7.48 -10.28
CA TYR A 62 6.67 -7.28 -8.90
C TYR A 62 6.02 -5.88 -8.73
N SER A 63 5.50 -5.61 -7.54
CA SER A 63 4.96 -4.28 -7.20
C SER A 63 6.04 -3.18 -7.19
N CYS A 64 5.60 -1.94 -6.99
CA CYS A 64 6.49 -0.79 -6.94
C CYS A 64 7.51 -0.90 -5.80
N GLY A 65 8.75 -0.49 -6.07
CA GLY A 65 9.85 -0.48 -5.10
C GLY A 65 10.50 0.88 -4.98
N VAL A 66 11.10 1.15 -3.82
CA VAL A 66 11.88 2.37 -3.57
C VAL A 66 13.35 2.07 -3.86
N GLY A 67 13.91 2.64 -4.91
CA GLY A 67 15.34 2.54 -5.21
C GLY A 67 16.08 3.81 -4.86
N THR A 68 17.13 3.70 -4.05
CA THR A 68 18.06 4.79 -3.77
C THR A 68 19.35 4.58 -4.56
N GLU A 69 19.75 5.56 -5.36
CA GLU A 69 21.00 5.47 -6.11
C GLU A 69 22.20 5.39 -5.15
N THR A 70 22.97 4.30 -5.25
CA THR A 70 24.18 4.07 -4.44
C THR A 70 25.45 4.42 -5.21
N LYS A 71 25.41 4.30 -6.54
CA LYS A 71 26.44 4.70 -7.50
C LYS A 71 25.74 5.16 -8.78
N PRO A 72 26.37 5.97 -9.65
CA PRO A 72 25.75 6.39 -10.90
C PRO A 72 25.12 5.22 -11.67
N GLY A 73 23.79 5.21 -11.79
CA GLY A 73 23.02 4.18 -12.49
C GLY A 73 22.76 2.87 -11.72
N VAL A 74 23.24 2.73 -10.48
CA VAL A 74 23.05 1.55 -9.62
C VAL A 74 22.24 1.90 -8.38
N TYR A 75 21.18 1.14 -8.16
CA TYR A 75 20.18 1.41 -7.12
C TYR A 75 20.16 0.28 -6.09
N SER A 76 20.03 0.65 -4.83
CA SER A 76 19.62 -0.26 -3.76
C SER A 76 18.11 -0.14 -3.59
N VAL A 77 17.38 -1.21 -3.90
CA VAL A 77 15.92 -1.23 -4.01
C VAL A 77 15.31 -1.95 -2.81
N ARG A 78 14.48 -1.22 -2.07
CA ARG A 78 13.61 -1.76 -1.02
C ARG A 78 12.26 -2.10 -1.63
N HIS A 79 11.81 -3.32 -1.40
CA HIS A 79 10.54 -3.83 -1.88
C HIS A 79 9.93 -4.79 -0.85
N SER A 80 8.60 -4.84 -0.77
CA SER A 80 7.86 -5.57 0.27
C SER A 80 8.09 -7.09 0.27
N PHE A 81 8.51 -7.67 -0.86
CA PHE A 81 8.85 -9.09 -0.98
C PHE A 81 10.22 -9.43 -0.35
N TRP A 82 11.21 -8.51 -0.41
CA TRP A 82 12.56 -8.69 0.13
C TRP A 82 12.82 -7.71 1.27
N LYS A 83 11.98 -7.75 2.31
CA LYS A 83 11.96 -6.73 3.38
C LYS A 83 13.32 -6.53 4.07
N ASP A 84 14.07 -7.62 4.25
CA ASP A 84 15.31 -7.63 5.03
C ASP A 84 16.57 -7.42 4.17
N THR A 85 16.49 -7.67 2.86
CA THR A 85 17.64 -7.64 1.95
C THR A 85 17.30 -6.77 0.75
N PRO A 86 17.79 -5.53 0.67
CA PRO A 86 17.56 -4.70 -0.50
C PRO A 86 18.21 -5.33 -1.73
N LEU A 87 17.56 -5.17 -2.87
CA LEU A 87 18.06 -5.67 -4.15
C LEU A 87 19.02 -4.67 -4.77
N VAL A 88 20.06 -5.17 -5.43
CA VAL A 88 20.84 -4.34 -6.35
C VAL A 88 20.10 -4.31 -7.68
N ALA A 89 19.92 -3.12 -8.24
CA ALA A 89 19.22 -2.96 -9.51
C ALA A 89 19.84 -1.87 -10.39
N THR A 90 19.50 -1.93 -11.67
CA THR A 90 19.69 -0.82 -12.62
C THR A 90 18.33 -0.38 -13.17
N VAL A 91 18.21 0.87 -13.61
CA VAL A 91 16.99 1.34 -14.28
C VAL A 91 17.13 1.08 -15.78
N LYS A 92 16.19 0.31 -16.34
CA LYS A 92 16.11 0.01 -17.78
C LYS A 92 14.65 -0.04 -18.21
N PRO A 93 14.36 0.14 -19.51
CA PRO A 93 13.02 -0.04 -20.04
C PRO A 93 12.62 -1.52 -20.01
N TRP A 94 11.46 -1.80 -19.41
CA TRP A 94 10.77 -3.09 -19.49
C TRP A 94 9.64 -2.99 -20.50
N CYS A 95 9.70 -3.78 -21.58
CA CYS A 95 8.75 -3.69 -22.68
C CYS A 95 7.99 -5.00 -22.88
N VAL A 96 6.66 -4.93 -22.89
CA VAL A 96 5.77 -6.06 -23.22
C VAL A 96 4.67 -5.58 -24.16
N GLY A 97 4.48 -6.27 -25.29
CA GLY A 97 3.44 -5.90 -26.27
C GLY A 97 3.60 -4.50 -26.87
N GLY A 98 4.83 -4.00 -26.99
CA GLY A 98 5.12 -2.65 -27.50
C GLY A 98 4.92 -1.52 -26.49
N GLN A 99 4.48 -1.82 -25.26
CA GLN A 99 4.39 -0.85 -24.17
C GLN A 99 5.65 -0.97 -23.31
N CYS A 100 6.35 0.15 -23.11
CA CYS A 100 7.58 0.21 -22.34
C CYS A 100 7.39 1.08 -21.09
N THR A 101 7.99 0.67 -19.99
CA THR A 101 8.00 1.42 -18.73
C THR A 101 9.39 1.29 -18.10
N ASP A 102 9.91 2.38 -17.55
CA ASP A 102 11.15 2.31 -16.78
C ASP A 102 10.93 1.47 -15.52
N ALA A 103 11.81 0.50 -15.30
CA ALA A 103 11.72 -0.42 -14.18
C ALA A 103 13.08 -0.61 -13.51
N PHE A 104 13.05 -1.01 -12.25
CA PHE A 104 14.23 -1.57 -11.58
C PHE A 104 14.43 -3.00 -12.05
N HIS A 105 15.46 -3.21 -12.87
CA HIS A 105 15.94 -4.53 -13.22
C HIS A 105 16.80 -5.03 -12.07
N GLY A 106 16.15 -5.73 -11.13
CA GLY A 106 16.78 -6.28 -9.94
C GLY A 106 17.60 -7.52 -10.26
N GLU A 107 18.75 -7.64 -9.61
CA GLU A 107 19.51 -8.89 -9.56
C GLU A 107 18.76 -9.88 -8.66
N ILE A 108 17.88 -10.66 -9.27
CA ILE A 108 16.97 -11.58 -8.58
C ILE A 108 17.24 -12.99 -9.11
N VAL A 109 17.54 -13.91 -8.20
CA VAL A 109 17.64 -15.34 -8.53
C VAL A 109 16.23 -15.89 -8.75
N CYS A 110 15.98 -16.38 -9.96
CA CYS A 110 14.67 -16.88 -10.35
C CYS A 110 14.47 -18.33 -9.89
N SER A 111 13.38 -18.61 -9.18
CA SER A 111 12.95 -19.98 -8.84
C SER A 111 12.10 -20.65 -9.94
N GLY A 112 11.78 -19.91 -11.00
CA GLY A 112 10.96 -20.35 -12.13
C GLY A 112 10.79 -19.23 -13.16
N ILE A 113 10.09 -19.53 -14.26
CA ILE A 113 9.78 -18.56 -15.33
C ILE A 113 8.36 -18.03 -15.10
N CYS A 114 8.19 -16.71 -15.05
CA CYS A 114 6.89 -16.06 -15.00
C CYS A 114 6.33 -15.82 -16.41
N ALA A 115 5.01 -15.79 -16.53
CA ALA A 115 4.38 -15.27 -17.74
C ALA A 115 4.75 -13.79 -17.92
N PRO A 116 5.24 -13.37 -19.10
CA PRO A 116 5.57 -11.97 -19.35
C PRO A 116 4.36 -11.06 -19.10
N LYS A 117 4.53 -10.04 -18.25
CA LYS A 117 3.49 -9.06 -17.89
C LYS A 117 4.04 -7.64 -18.05
N ALA A 118 3.17 -6.69 -18.39
CA ALA A 118 3.53 -5.28 -18.37
C ALA A 118 3.84 -4.82 -16.93
N ALA A 119 4.80 -3.91 -16.80
CA ALA A 119 5.12 -3.28 -15.52
C ALA A 119 4.11 -2.18 -15.17
N ASP A 120 3.96 -1.89 -13.89
CA ASP A 120 3.06 -0.84 -13.43
C ASP A 120 3.65 0.54 -13.72
N ALA A 121 3.10 1.24 -14.71
CA ALA A 121 3.50 2.60 -15.08
C ALA A 121 2.99 3.68 -14.11
N THR A 122 2.17 3.32 -13.13
CA THR A 122 1.58 4.27 -12.17
C THR A 122 2.38 4.37 -10.87
N CYS A 123 3.55 3.73 -10.78
CA CYS A 123 4.38 3.81 -9.58
C CYS A 123 4.78 5.26 -9.26
N HIS A 124 4.44 5.72 -8.04
CA HIS A 124 4.77 7.04 -7.54
C HIS A 124 4.95 7.05 -6.02
N PHE A 125 5.55 8.13 -5.51
CA PHE A 125 5.70 8.31 -4.07
C PHE A 125 4.43 8.90 -3.45
N GLU A 126 3.95 8.26 -2.38
CA GLU A 126 2.99 8.82 -1.42
C GLU A 126 3.68 8.92 -0.06
N GLY A 127 4.19 10.12 0.26
CA GLY A 127 5.08 10.29 1.40
C GLY A 127 6.40 9.53 1.18
N ASP A 128 6.74 8.65 2.13
CA ASP A 128 7.90 7.75 2.05
C ASP A 128 7.57 6.38 1.40
N ALA A 129 6.29 6.13 1.10
CA ALA A 129 5.85 4.90 0.47
C ALA A 129 5.91 5.02 -1.06
N CYS A 130 6.22 3.91 -1.72
CA CYS A 130 6.13 3.78 -3.16
C CYS A 130 4.93 2.90 -3.49
N VAL A 131 3.93 3.49 -4.14
CA VAL A 131 2.62 2.91 -4.40
C VAL A 131 2.33 2.87 -5.90
N GLY A 132 1.41 2.00 -6.32
CA GLY A 132 0.95 1.89 -7.70
C GLY A 132 -0.41 1.20 -7.75
N ALA A 133 -1.05 1.22 -8.93
CA ALA A 133 -2.35 0.63 -9.18
C ALA A 133 -2.37 -0.91 -8.99
N SER A 134 -1.20 -1.55 -9.06
CA SER A 134 -1.06 -2.99 -8.89
C SER A 134 -1.04 -3.37 -7.42
N VAL A 135 -2.23 -3.52 -6.84
CA VAL A 135 -2.41 -4.24 -5.57
C VAL A 135 -2.50 -5.74 -5.88
N ALA A 136 -1.45 -6.46 -5.46
CA ALA A 136 -1.28 -7.91 -5.36
C ALA A 136 -0.93 -8.74 -6.64
N PRO A 137 -0.08 -9.78 -6.47
CA PRO A 137 0.28 -10.78 -7.49
C PRO A 137 -0.88 -11.70 -7.90
#